data_AF-A0A7M7IQR3-F1
#
_entry.id   AF-A0A7M7IQR3-F1
#
_cell.length_a   1.000
_cell.length_b   1.000
_cell.length_c   1.000
_cell.angle_alpha   90.00
_cell.angle_beta   90.00
_cell.angle_gamma   90.00
#
_symmetry.space_group_name_H-M   'P 1'
#
loop_
_entity.id
_entity.type
_entity.pdbx_description
1 polymer ?
#
loop_
_entity_poly.entity_id
_entity_poly.type
_entity_poly.pdbx_seq_one_letter_code
_entity_poly.pdbx_strand_id
1 'polypeptide(L)'
;MNECCEEKTLIENNNHLLSQRNKAFFKWKNEKPHKNAGYVPTLLEHIANIGTHGIFIIPAINCLRELIKRSSNEQKFIAAIVYGGSLFLVVTVSTLFHCAHFWFCQGLVKNILHRCDRAFIYIFILGTYFPWLYAEVLEPYELFEKIRAGLCVMVILGILYQQLYHQKYKALETVFYLITGLMPSIALACTPTFQS
;
A
#
# COMPACT_ATOMS: atom_id res chain seq x y z
N MET A 1 -14.73 32.70 49.99
CA MET A 1 -14.82 31.23 50.18
C MET A 1 -15.23 30.49 48.90
N ASN A 2 -15.96 31.13 47.98
CA ASN A 2 -16.41 30.49 46.73
C ASN A 2 -15.31 30.36 45.65
N GLU A 3 -14.40 31.33 45.52
CA GLU A 3 -13.31 31.28 44.50
C GLU A 3 -12.38 30.08 44.67
N CYS A 4 -11.98 29.75 45.91
CA CYS A 4 -11.12 28.59 46.19
C CYS A 4 -11.83 27.25 45.89
N CYS A 5 -13.17 27.22 45.91
CA CYS A 5 -13.95 26.04 45.56
C CYS A 5 -14.01 25.85 44.04
N GLU A 6 -14.23 26.94 43.29
CA GLU A 6 -14.21 26.94 41.82
C GLU A 6 -12.84 26.54 41.24
N GLU A 7 -11.75 27.07 41.80
CA GLU A 7 -10.40 26.75 41.36
C GLU A 7 -10.07 25.25 41.52
N LYS A 8 -10.49 24.64 42.65
CA LYS A 8 -10.31 23.20 42.88
C LYS A 8 -11.07 22.36 41.86
N THR A 9 -12.34 22.70 41.57
CA THR A 9 -13.13 21.99 40.55
C THR A 9 -12.56 22.12 39.14
N LEU A 10 -11.99 23.27 38.78
CA LEU A 10 -11.34 23.47 37.48
C LEU A 10 -10.10 22.58 37.32
N ILE A 11 -9.26 22.50 38.37
CA ILE A 11 -8.07 21.66 38.37
C ILE A 11 -8.45 20.18 38.27
N GLU A 12 -9.48 19.75 39.00
CA GLU A 12 -9.95 18.37 38.99
C GLU A 12 -10.52 17.96 37.62
N ASN A 13 -11.30 18.84 36.99
CA ASN A 13 -11.81 18.66 35.63
C ASN A 13 -10.66 18.58 34.61
N ASN A 14 -9.66 19.47 34.71
CA ASN A 14 -8.49 19.44 33.82
C ASN A 14 -7.69 18.14 33.96
N ASN A 15 -7.47 17.67 35.20
CA ASN A 15 -6.79 16.41 35.45
C ASN A 15 -7.56 15.21 34.90
N HIS A 16 -8.88 15.21 35.04
CA HIS A 16 -9.74 14.18 34.46
C HIS A 16 -9.68 14.18 32.92
N LEU A 17 -9.74 15.36 32.29
CA LEU A 17 -9.59 15.51 30.83
C LEU A 17 -8.21 15.06 30.34
N LEU A 18 -7.13 15.40 31.05
CA LEU A 18 -5.77 14.94 30.74
C LEU A 18 -5.64 13.43 30.88
N SER A 19 -6.22 12.84 31.93
CA SER A 19 -6.25 11.40 32.15
C SER A 19 -7.01 10.67 31.03
N GLN A 20 -8.16 11.19 30.60
CA GLN A 20 -8.91 10.65 29.47
C GLN A 20 -8.14 10.78 28.15
N ARG A 21 -7.51 11.93 27.89
CA ARG A 21 -6.62 12.13 26.72
C ARG A 21 -5.46 11.14 26.71
N ASN A 22 -4.79 10.96 27.86
CA ASN A 22 -3.66 10.05 27.98
C ASN A 22 -4.09 8.60 27.77
N LYS A 23 -5.23 8.17 28.34
CA LYS A 23 -5.79 6.84 28.08
C LYS A 23 -6.12 6.62 26.61
N ALA A 24 -6.69 7.62 25.93
CA ALA A 24 -6.99 7.52 24.50
C ALA A 24 -5.72 7.49 23.63
N PHE A 25 -4.69 8.27 24.01
CA PHE A 25 -3.42 8.34 23.30
C PHE A 25 -2.59 7.05 23.45
N PHE A 26 -2.50 6.50 24.66
CA PHE A 26 -1.75 5.27 24.96
C PHE A 26 -2.59 3.98 24.77
N LYS A 27 -3.74 4.06 24.10
CA LYS A 27 -4.55 2.88 23.79
C LYS A 27 -3.88 2.08 22.66
N TRP A 28 -3.20 1.00 23.04
CA TRP A 28 -2.43 0.16 22.11
C TRP A 28 -3.28 -0.63 21.12
N LYS A 29 -4.46 -1.09 21.54
CA LYS A 29 -5.31 -1.98 20.73
C LYS A 29 -6.78 -1.65 20.98
N ASN A 30 -7.58 -1.67 19.91
CA ASN A 30 -9.03 -1.56 20.05
C ASN A 30 -9.68 -2.89 20.42
N GLU A 31 -10.82 -2.78 21.09
CA GLU A 31 -11.67 -3.93 21.37
C GLU A 31 -12.16 -4.53 20.05
N LYS A 32 -12.48 -5.83 20.08
CA LYS A 32 -12.99 -6.51 18.89
C LYS A 32 -14.26 -5.76 18.42
N PRO A 33 -14.36 -5.38 17.14
CA PRO A 33 -15.53 -4.68 16.65
C PRO A 33 -16.78 -5.54 16.89
N HIS A 34 -17.88 -4.91 17.33
CA HIS A 34 -19.18 -5.57 17.43
C HIS A 34 -19.60 -6.09 16.05
N LYS A 35 -20.45 -7.14 16.02
CA LYS A 35 -21.00 -7.68 14.78
C LYS A 35 -21.67 -6.54 14.00
N ASN A 36 -21.15 -6.22 12.81
CA ASN A 36 -21.53 -5.12 11.90
C ASN A 36 -20.90 -3.74 12.10
N ALA A 37 -19.97 -3.55 13.04
CA ALA A 37 -19.18 -2.32 13.13
C ALA A 37 -17.86 -2.45 12.35
N GLY A 38 -17.49 -1.41 11.60
CA GLY A 38 -16.17 -1.34 10.96
C GLY A 38 -15.05 -1.20 12.01
N TYR A 39 -13.89 -1.80 11.76
CA TYR A 39 -12.72 -1.62 12.61
C TYR A 39 -12.28 -0.15 12.58
N VAL A 40 -12.27 0.50 13.74
CA VAL A 40 -11.70 1.85 13.91
C VAL A 40 -10.29 1.65 14.45
N PRO A 41 -9.22 2.15 13.80
CA PRO A 41 -7.86 2.00 14.32
C PRO A 41 -7.58 2.99 15.46
N THR A 42 -6.67 2.64 16.38
CA THR A 42 -6.20 3.56 17.44
C THR A 42 -5.23 4.61 16.89
N LEU A 43 -4.90 5.62 17.70
CA LEU A 43 -3.92 6.64 17.32
C LEU A 43 -2.51 6.05 17.19
N LEU A 44 -2.14 5.12 18.08
CA LEU A 44 -0.87 4.39 17.99
C LEU A 44 -0.81 3.50 16.75
N GLU A 45 -1.89 2.81 16.39
CA GLU A 45 -1.95 2.01 15.16
C GLU A 45 -1.77 2.89 13.91
N HIS A 46 -2.32 4.11 13.90
CA HIS A 46 -2.08 5.06 12.81
C HIS A 46 -0.62 5.50 12.72
N ILE A 47 0.00 5.88 13.84
CA ILE A 47 1.41 6.30 13.86
C ILE A 47 2.31 5.14 13.45
N ALA A 48 2.03 3.93 13.92
CA ALA A 48 2.75 2.73 13.53
C ALA A 48 2.67 2.50 12.01
N ASN A 49 1.46 2.55 11.42
CA ASN A 49 1.28 2.39 9.98
C ASN A 49 2.02 3.47 9.17
N ILE A 50 1.96 4.75 9.60
CA ILE A 50 2.72 5.85 8.96
C ILE A 50 4.22 5.57 9.04
N GLY A 51 4.72 5.19 10.21
CA GLY A 51 6.13 4.91 10.44
C GLY A 51 6.63 3.72 9.59
N THR A 52 5.85 2.63 9.54
CA THR A 52 6.19 1.45 8.76
C THR A 52 6.23 1.72 7.27
N HIS A 53 5.42 2.62 6.73
CA HIS A 53 5.47 2.96 5.30
C HIS A 53 6.50 4.06 4.99
N GLY A 54 6.61 5.07 5.86
CA GLY A 54 7.53 6.19 5.69
C GLY A 54 9.00 5.78 5.67
N ILE A 55 9.38 4.78 6.47
CA ILE A 55 10.76 4.26 6.50
C ILE A 55 11.19 3.67 5.14
N PHE A 56 10.25 3.16 4.34
CA PHE A 56 10.55 2.56 3.03
C PHE A 56 10.65 3.58 1.89
N ILE A 57 10.34 4.86 2.11
CA ILE A 57 10.48 5.90 1.08
C ILE A 57 11.95 6.07 0.67
N ILE A 58 12.87 6.15 1.63
CA ILE A 58 14.30 6.32 1.38
C ILE A 58 14.88 5.18 0.55
N PRO A 59 14.71 3.88 0.92
CA PRO A 59 15.19 2.78 0.10
C PRO A 59 14.48 2.72 -1.26
N ALA A 60 13.19 3.08 -1.36
CA ALA A 60 12.49 3.12 -2.64
C ALA A 60 13.09 4.14 -3.62
N ILE A 61 13.45 5.35 -3.15
CA ILE A 61 14.12 6.37 -3.96
C ILE A 61 15.50 5.87 -4.41
N ASN A 62 16.29 5.30 -3.50
CA ASN A 62 17.62 4.77 -3.84
C ASN A 62 17.54 3.60 -4.83
N CYS A 63 16.55 2.72 -4.66
CA CYS A 63 16.25 1.63 -5.58
C CYS A 63 15.98 2.17 -7.00
N LEU A 64 15.04 3.10 -7.15
CA LEU A 64 14.71 3.70 -8.45
C LEU A 64 15.93 4.37 -9.10
N ARG A 65 16.71 5.13 -8.32
CA ARG A 65 17.93 5.78 -8.82
C ARG A 65 18.96 4.79 -9.32
N GLU A 66 19.21 3.72 -8.56
CA GLU A 66 20.20 2.71 -8.93
C GLU A 66 19.75 1.88 -10.14
N LEU A 67 18.45 1.55 -10.23
CA LEU A 67 17.86 0.88 -11.39
C LEU A 67 18.02 1.70 -12.68
N ILE A 68 17.72 3.00 -12.63
CA ILE A 68 17.94 3.92 -13.76
C ILE A 68 19.42 4.02 -14.11
N LYS A 69 20.32 4.06 -13.11
CA LYS A 69 21.76 4.14 -13.36
C LYS A 69 22.30 2.89 -14.06
N ARG A 70 21.75 1.71 -13.74
CA ARG A 70 22.18 0.42 -14.29
C ARG A 70 21.50 0.04 -15.60
N SER A 71 20.48 0.76 -16.04
CA SER A 71 19.79 0.45 -17.29
C SER A 71 20.71 0.73 -18.48
N SER A 72 21.19 -0.33 -19.13
CA SER A 72 22.09 -0.25 -20.28
C SER A 72 21.37 -0.16 -21.62
N ASN A 73 20.08 -0.48 -21.66
CA ASN A 73 19.25 -0.52 -22.87
C ASN A 73 17.84 0.01 -22.55
N GLU A 74 17.04 0.25 -23.59
CA GLU A 74 15.68 0.79 -23.46
C GLU A 74 14.76 -0.13 -22.64
N GLN A 75 14.86 -1.45 -22.84
CA GLN A 75 14.04 -2.44 -22.14
C GLN A 75 14.27 -2.43 -20.62
N LYS A 76 15.54 -2.40 -20.19
CA LYS A 76 15.94 -2.29 -18.78
C LYS A 76 15.57 -0.94 -18.20
N PHE A 77 15.58 0.13 -19.00
CA PHE A 77 15.12 1.45 -18.57
C PHE A 77 13.60 1.45 -18.30
N ILE A 78 12.80 0.87 -19.20
CA ILE A 78 11.36 0.69 -18.99
C ILE A 78 11.11 -0.15 -17.73
N ALA A 79 11.83 -1.26 -17.55
CA ALA A 79 11.71 -2.09 -16.36
C ALA A 79 12.08 -1.32 -15.07
N ALA A 80 13.15 -0.51 -15.11
CA ALA A 80 13.59 0.33 -14.01
C ALA A 80 12.52 1.35 -13.59
N ILE A 81 11.93 2.06 -14.57
CA ILE A 81 10.88 3.06 -14.31
C ILE A 81 9.61 2.40 -13.77
N VAL A 82 9.15 1.32 -14.38
CA VAL A 82 7.90 0.67 -13.95
C VAL A 82 8.07 0.04 -12.57
N TYR A 83 9.16 -0.69 -12.32
CA TYR A 83 9.40 -1.32 -11.01
C TYR A 83 9.72 -0.28 -9.93
N GLY A 84 10.76 0.53 -10.12
CA GLY A 84 11.20 1.49 -9.12
C GLY A 84 10.19 2.62 -8.90
N GLY A 85 9.52 3.07 -9.96
CA GLY A 85 8.48 4.09 -9.88
C GLY A 85 7.24 3.60 -9.15
N SER A 86 6.76 2.38 -9.44
CA SER A 86 5.62 1.81 -8.73
C SER A 86 5.94 1.53 -7.25
N LEU A 87 7.15 1.05 -6.94
CA LEU A 87 7.62 0.88 -5.55
C LEU A 87 7.62 2.22 -4.80
N PHE A 88 8.16 3.27 -5.42
CA PHE A 88 8.17 4.61 -4.84
C PHE A 88 6.75 5.17 -4.63
N LEU A 89 5.87 4.98 -5.62
CA LEU A 89 4.51 5.49 -5.55
C LEU A 89 3.67 4.75 -4.51
N VAL A 90 3.77 3.42 -4.40
CA VAL A 90 2.99 2.66 -3.41
C VAL A 90 3.36 3.07 -1.97
N VAL A 91 4.66 3.23 -1.66
CA VAL A 91 5.07 3.68 -0.31
C VAL A 91 4.70 5.14 -0.05
N THR A 92 4.80 6.00 -1.07
CA THR A 92 4.50 7.43 -0.93
C THR A 92 3.00 7.67 -0.76
N VAL A 93 2.17 7.08 -1.63
CA VAL A 93 0.71 7.25 -1.59
C VAL A 93 0.12 6.61 -0.33
N SER A 94 0.64 5.46 0.11
CA SER A 94 0.28 4.85 1.39
C SER A 94 0.60 5.77 2.57
N THR A 95 1.80 6.35 2.60
CA THR A 95 2.20 7.31 3.63
C THR A 95 1.30 8.55 3.63
N LEU A 96 1.03 9.14 2.45
CA LEU A 96 0.13 10.28 2.31
C LEU A 96 -1.30 9.94 2.75
N PHE A 97 -1.78 8.74 2.45
CA PHE A 97 -3.13 8.29 2.85
C PHE A 97 -3.24 8.23 4.38
N HIS A 98 -2.27 7.61 5.04
CA HIS A 98 -2.27 7.53 6.50
C HIS A 98 -2.07 8.90 7.17
N CYS A 99 -1.23 9.77 6.60
CA CYS A 99 -1.09 11.16 7.06
C CYS A 99 -2.40 11.95 6.90
N ALA A 100 -3.09 11.83 5.77
CA ALA A 100 -4.38 12.47 5.54
C ALA A 100 -5.48 11.92 6.46
N HIS A 101 -5.44 10.63 6.78
CA HIS A 101 -6.34 10.02 7.77
C HIS A 101 -6.08 10.58 9.17
N PHE A 102 -4.81 10.75 9.55
CA PHE A 102 -4.41 11.29 10.84
C PHE A 102 -4.80 12.77 11.01
N TRP A 103 -4.66 13.58 9.95
CA TRP A 103 -4.97 15.01 9.98
C TRP A 103 -6.47 15.35 9.87
N PHE A 104 -7.36 14.37 10.05
CA PHE A 104 -8.81 14.54 9.94
C PHE A 104 -9.29 15.15 8.61
N CYS A 105 -8.56 14.93 7.51
CA CYS A 105 -9.04 15.29 6.17
C CYS A 105 -10.20 14.35 5.78
N GLN A 106 -11.41 14.68 6.20
CA GLN A 106 -12.64 13.98 5.81
C GLN A 106 -13.08 14.45 4.41
N GLY A 107 -13.53 13.52 3.55
CA GLY A 107 -14.12 13.85 2.26
C GLY A 107 -13.42 13.25 1.03
N LEU A 108 -13.45 14.00 -0.08
CA LEU A 108 -13.08 13.54 -1.42
C LEU A 108 -11.59 13.13 -1.52
N VAL A 109 -10.69 13.89 -0.89
CA VAL A 109 -9.24 13.64 -0.91
C VAL A 109 -8.90 12.27 -0.31
N LYS A 110 -9.46 11.94 0.88
CA LYS A 110 -9.29 10.63 1.50
C LYS A 110 -9.78 9.48 0.61
N ASN A 111 -10.92 9.68 -0.05
CA ASN A 111 -11.48 8.68 -0.97
C ASN A 111 -10.66 8.49 -2.24
N ILE A 112 -10.02 9.56 -2.75
CA ILE A 112 -9.07 9.47 -3.85
C ILE A 112 -7.80 8.75 -3.39
N LEU A 113 -7.17 9.19 -2.31
CA LEU A 113 -5.93 8.57 -1.83
C LEU A 113 -6.13 7.10 -1.50
N HIS A 114 -7.26 6.72 -0.89
CA HIS A 114 -7.58 5.33 -0.62
C HIS A 114 -7.75 4.50 -1.90
N ARG A 115 -8.28 5.08 -2.97
CA ARG A 115 -8.38 4.40 -4.28
C ARG A 115 -7.02 4.32 -4.98
N CYS A 116 -6.23 5.38 -4.91
CA CYS A 116 -4.89 5.44 -5.49
C CYS A 116 -3.96 4.45 -4.81
N ASP A 117 -3.95 4.40 -3.47
CA ASP A 117 -3.14 3.46 -2.68
C ASP A 117 -3.34 2.02 -3.17
N ARG A 118 -4.60 1.61 -3.30
CA ARG A 118 -4.91 0.27 -3.78
C ARG A 118 -4.60 0.04 -5.26
N ALA A 119 -4.79 1.04 -6.12
CA ALA A 119 -4.41 0.93 -7.52
C ALA A 119 -2.89 0.75 -7.68
N PHE A 120 -2.10 1.45 -6.86
CA PHE A 120 -0.64 1.32 -6.88
C PHE A 120 -0.15 -0.03 -6.37
N ILE A 121 -0.92 -0.75 -5.53
CA ILE A 121 -0.61 -2.15 -5.20
C ILE A 121 -0.65 -3.02 -6.46
N TYR A 122 -1.69 -2.90 -7.29
CA TYR A 122 -1.76 -3.65 -8.56
C TYR A 122 -0.63 -3.30 -9.53
N ILE A 123 -0.32 -1.99 -9.67
CA ILE A 123 0.78 -1.53 -10.53
C ILE A 123 2.13 -2.02 -9.98
N PHE A 124 2.32 -2.03 -8.67
CA PHE A 124 3.55 -2.51 -8.04
C PHE A 124 3.73 -4.01 -8.23
N ILE A 125 2.67 -4.81 -8.06
CA ILE A 125 2.70 -6.25 -8.37
C ILE A 125 3.18 -6.45 -9.81
N LEU A 126 2.59 -5.74 -10.79
CA LEU A 126 3.05 -5.79 -12.18
C LEU A 126 4.53 -5.43 -12.31
N GLY A 127 4.94 -4.32 -11.68
CA GLY A 127 6.31 -3.82 -11.71
C GLY A 127 7.33 -4.78 -11.15
N THR A 128 7.00 -5.58 -10.12
CA THR A 128 7.93 -6.58 -9.56
C THR A 128 8.36 -7.63 -10.58
N TYR A 129 7.55 -7.87 -11.62
CA TYR A 129 7.85 -8.84 -12.68
C TYR A 129 8.62 -8.24 -13.86
N PHE A 130 8.58 -6.92 -14.06
CA PHE A 130 9.20 -6.27 -15.22
C PHE A 130 10.71 -6.52 -15.35
N PRO A 131 11.53 -6.43 -14.28
CA PRO A 131 12.97 -6.72 -14.37
C PRO A 131 13.27 -8.13 -14.89
N TRP A 132 12.42 -9.10 -14.57
CA TRP A 132 12.54 -10.49 -15.04
C TRP A 132 12.01 -10.65 -16.47
N LEU A 133 10.86 -10.04 -16.78
CA LEU A 133 10.26 -10.09 -18.12
C LEU A 133 11.13 -9.44 -19.21
N TYR A 134 11.96 -8.45 -18.83
CA TYR A 134 12.92 -7.77 -19.71
C TYR A 134 14.36 -8.27 -19.51
N ALA A 135 14.58 -9.37 -18.77
CA ALA A 135 15.88 -9.98 -18.67
C ALA A 135 16.23 -10.69 -19.98
N GLU A 136 17.34 -10.30 -20.61
CA GLU A 136 17.80 -10.80 -21.92
C GLU A 136 18.20 -12.29 -21.92
N VAL A 137 18.16 -12.98 -20.76
CA VAL A 137 18.70 -14.32 -20.55
C VAL A 137 17.70 -15.44 -20.90
N LEU A 138 16.44 -15.13 -21.15
CA LEU A 138 15.38 -16.14 -21.25
C LEU A 138 14.90 -16.36 -22.69
N GLU A 139 15.40 -17.42 -23.33
CA GLU A 139 14.82 -18.01 -24.54
C GLU A 139 13.56 -18.79 -24.09
N PRO A 140 12.30 -18.43 -24.47
CA PRO A 140 11.85 -17.91 -25.76
C PRO A 140 11.06 -16.59 -25.70
N TYR A 141 11.52 -15.58 -26.44
CA TYR A 141 10.96 -14.21 -26.49
C TYR A 141 9.42 -14.13 -26.59
N GLU A 142 8.78 -14.97 -27.41
CA GLU A 142 7.33 -14.94 -27.63
C GLU A 142 6.49 -15.31 -26.40
N LEU A 143 6.97 -16.22 -25.55
CA LEU A 143 6.25 -16.64 -24.36
C LEU A 143 6.26 -15.51 -23.32
N PHE A 144 7.41 -14.88 -23.12
CA PHE A 144 7.57 -13.74 -22.21
C PHE A 144 6.77 -12.52 -22.64
N GLU A 145 6.69 -12.27 -23.94
CA GLU A 145 5.83 -11.21 -24.49
C GLU A 145 4.35 -11.45 -24.18
N LYS A 146 3.85 -12.69 -24.38
CA LYS A 146 2.47 -13.08 -24.05
C LYS A 146 2.18 -12.98 -22.55
N ILE A 147 3.11 -13.42 -21.70
CA ILE A 147 3.01 -13.31 -20.23
C ILE A 147 2.92 -11.84 -19.81
N ARG A 148 3.80 -10.98 -20.35
CA ARG A 148 3.80 -9.53 -20.07
C ARG A 148 2.47 -8.90 -20.48
N ALA A 149 1.98 -9.19 -21.68
CA ALA A 149 0.69 -8.68 -22.15
C ALA A 149 -0.47 -9.17 -21.27
N GLY A 150 -0.49 -10.45 -20.90
CA GLY A 150 -1.49 -11.04 -20.01
C GLY A 150 -1.50 -10.38 -18.63
N LEU A 151 -0.33 -10.17 -18.03
CA LEU A 151 -0.20 -9.47 -16.74
C LEU A 151 -0.70 -8.03 -16.81
N CYS A 152 -0.36 -7.29 -17.88
CA CYS A 152 -0.87 -5.94 -18.08
C CYS A 152 -2.40 -5.90 -18.16
N VAL A 153 -3.00 -6.81 -18.93
CA VAL A 153 -4.47 -6.91 -19.04
C VAL A 153 -5.10 -7.23 -17.69
N MET A 154 -4.56 -8.22 -16.95
CA MET A 154 -5.07 -8.60 -15.63
C MET A 154 -5.00 -7.46 -14.61
N VAL A 155 -3.91 -6.68 -14.64
CA VAL A 155 -3.73 -5.52 -13.75
C VAL A 155 -4.72 -4.41 -14.10
N ILE A 156 -4.92 -4.12 -15.38
CA ILE A 156 -5.91 -3.14 -15.83
C ILE A 156 -7.32 -3.59 -15.40
N LEU A 157 -7.66 -4.87 -15.60
CA LEU A 157 -8.93 -5.44 -15.17
C LEU A 157 -9.11 -5.38 -13.65
N GLY A 158 -8.06 -5.69 -12.88
CA GLY A 158 -8.07 -5.62 -11.41
C GLY A 158 -8.30 -4.19 -10.90
N ILE A 159 -7.60 -3.21 -11.49
CA ILE A 159 -7.79 -1.79 -11.18
C ILE A 159 -9.21 -1.35 -11.56
N LEU A 160 -9.68 -1.63 -12.78
CA LEU A 160 -11.03 -1.27 -13.22
C LEU A 160 -12.10 -1.88 -12.30
N TYR A 161 -11.98 -3.17 -11.97
CA TYR A 161 -12.88 -3.85 -11.05
C TYR A 161 -12.90 -3.15 -9.69
N GLN A 162 -11.73 -2.80 -9.15
CA GLN A 162 -11.62 -2.11 -7.86
C GLN A 162 -12.20 -0.69 -7.88
N GLN A 163 -12.09 0.03 -9.01
CA GLN A 163 -12.70 1.35 -9.18
C GLN A 163 -14.22 1.27 -9.30
N LEU A 164 -14.75 0.25 -9.98
CA LEU A 164 -16.19 0.06 -10.24
C LEU A 164 -16.95 -0.54 -9.04
N TYR A 165 -16.39 -1.55 -8.37
CA TYR A 165 -17.06 -2.33 -7.31
C TYR A 165 -16.52 -2.02 -5.91
N HIS A 166 -16.20 -0.75 -5.67
CA HIS A 166 -15.56 -0.27 -4.44
C HIS A 166 -16.18 -0.88 -3.16
N GLN A 167 -15.36 -1.64 -2.42
CA GLN A 167 -15.67 -2.33 -1.15
C GLN A 167 -16.83 -3.35 -1.15
N LYS A 168 -17.48 -3.66 -2.28
CA LYS A 168 -18.64 -4.56 -2.30
C LYS A 168 -18.29 -6.03 -2.08
N TYR A 169 -17.17 -6.50 -2.64
CA TYR A 169 -16.72 -7.90 -2.53
C TYR A 169 -15.23 -7.99 -2.16
N LYS A 170 -14.92 -7.84 -0.87
CA LYS A 170 -13.54 -7.87 -0.34
C LYS A 170 -12.82 -9.21 -0.62
N ALA A 171 -13.53 -10.33 -0.57
CA ALA A 171 -12.95 -11.65 -0.85
C ALA A 171 -12.50 -11.78 -2.31
N LEU A 172 -13.27 -11.24 -3.26
CA LEU A 172 -12.93 -11.32 -4.67
C LEU A 172 -11.70 -10.46 -5.00
N GLU A 173 -11.56 -9.29 -4.34
CA GLU A 173 -10.37 -8.45 -4.43
C GLU A 173 -9.10 -9.22 -3.99
N THR A 174 -9.18 -9.97 -2.88
CA THR A 174 -8.07 -10.82 -2.43
C THR A 174 -7.73 -11.93 -3.43
N VAL A 175 -8.74 -12.55 -4.06
CA VAL A 175 -8.53 -13.58 -5.09
C VAL A 175 -7.81 -12.99 -6.32
N PHE A 176 -8.19 -11.80 -6.78
CA PHE A 176 -7.49 -11.15 -7.89
C PHE A 176 -6.02 -10.85 -7.57
N TYR A 177 -5.72 -10.40 -6.35
CA TYR A 177 -4.33 -10.21 -5.92
C TYR A 177 -3.54 -11.52 -5.93
N LEU A 178 -4.11 -12.62 -5.42
CA LEU A 178 -3.45 -13.92 -5.41
C LEU A 178 -3.20 -14.45 -6.81
N ILE A 179 -4.20 -14.37 -7.70
CA ILE A 179 -4.06 -14.82 -9.09
C ILE A 179 -2.96 -14.03 -9.80
N THR A 180 -2.99 -12.70 -9.68
CA THR A 180 -2.01 -11.81 -10.33
C THR A 180 -0.60 -12.05 -9.77
N GLY A 181 -0.49 -12.37 -8.47
CA GLY A 181 0.78 -12.69 -7.82
C GLY A 181 1.35 -14.07 -8.15
N LEU A 182 0.49 -15.07 -8.34
CA LEU A 182 0.89 -16.47 -8.57
C LEU A 182 1.18 -16.77 -10.04
N MET A 183 0.56 -16.03 -10.97
CA MET A 183 0.68 -16.30 -12.41
C MET A 183 2.14 -16.39 -12.90
N PRO A 184 3.07 -15.51 -12.49
CA PRO A 184 4.46 -15.59 -12.94
C PRO A 184 5.23 -16.75 -12.30
N SER A 185 4.87 -17.14 -11.07
CA SER A 185 5.46 -18.30 -10.38
C SER A 185 5.10 -19.60 -11.10
N ILE A 186 3.85 -19.71 -11.58
CA ILE A 186 3.40 -20.83 -12.40
C ILE A 186 4.11 -20.83 -13.75
N ALA A 187 4.22 -19.67 -14.40
CA ALA A 187 4.94 -19.55 -15.67
C ALA A 187 6.40 -20.00 -15.56
N LEU A 188 7.10 -19.62 -14.49
CA LEU A 188 8.45 -20.08 -14.16
C LEU A 188 8.53 -21.60 -13.94
N ALA A 189 7.60 -22.17 -13.17
CA ALA A 189 7.57 -23.61 -12.92
C ALA A 189 7.32 -24.43 -14.21
N CYS A 190 6.64 -23.84 -15.19
CA CYS A 190 6.36 -24.46 -16.48
C CYS A 190 7.45 -24.22 -17.53
N THR A 191 8.42 -23.32 -17.30
CA THR A 191 9.54 -23.12 -18.24
C THR A 191 10.62 -24.19 -18.06
N PRO A 192 10.98 -24.94 -19.12
CA PRO A 192 11.92 -26.05 -19.04
C PRO A 192 13.37 -25.64 -18.74
N THR A 193 13.69 -24.34 -18.86
CA THR A 193 15.04 -23.78 -18.63
C THR A 193 15.51 -23.82 -17.16
N PHE A 194 14.63 -24.10 -16.20
CA PHE A 194 14.99 -24.26 -14.77
C PHE A 194 15.00 -25.72 -14.29
N GLN A 195 14.83 -26.70 -15.18
CA GLN A 195 14.82 -28.13 -14.85
C GLN A 195 16.18 -28.84 -15.03
N SER A 196 17.26 -28.11 -15.35
CA SER A 196 18.62 -28.66 -15.52
C SER A 196 19.55 -28.32 -14.38
#